data_AF-A0AAN7CV95-F1
#
_entry.id   AF-A0AAN7CV95-F1
#
_cell.length_a   1.000
_cell.length_b   1.000
_cell.length_c   1.000
_cell.angle_alpha   90.00
_cell.angle_beta   90.00
_cell.angle_gamma   90.00
#
_symmetry.space_group_name_H-M   'P 1'
#
loop_
_entity.id
_entity.type
_entity.pdbx_description
1 polymer ?
#
loop_
_entity_poly.entity_id
_entity_poly.type
_entity_poly.pdbx_seq_one_letter_code
_entity_poly.pdbx_strand_id
1 'polypeptide(L)'
;MRHPAFGVSPDFKYSIDGTNRTIEVATTRLETILADSGIAFSLGLLFIVEDSYVDPEFGTGMVKLTPAHDLNDYNLGERQNLECNNILNEDGTINENAGPMFQGQKKSTAR
;
A
#
# COMPACT_ATOMS: atom_id res chain seq x y z
N MET A 1 8.86 -19.90 13.69
CA MET A 1 7.56 -19.38 14.17
C MET A 1 6.47 -19.97 13.32
N ARG A 2 5.44 -20.58 13.93
CA ARG A 2 4.32 -21.19 13.19
C ARG A 2 3.42 -20.08 12.66
N HIS A 3 3.17 -20.08 11.35
CA HIS A 3 2.13 -19.28 10.73
C HIS A 3 0.78 -19.80 11.25
N PRO A 4 -0.07 -18.99 11.88
CA PRO A 4 -1.38 -19.45 12.29
C PRO A 4 -2.27 -19.53 11.04
N ALA A 5 -2.63 -20.75 10.64
CA ALA A 5 -3.70 -20.97 9.69
C ALA A 5 -5.03 -20.88 10.45
N PHE A 6 -5.69 -19.71 10.40
CA PHE A 6 -7.07 -19.57 10.84
C PHE A 6 -7.97 -19.54 9.61
N GLY A 7 -8.99 -20.41 9.58
CA GLY A 7 -10.06 -20.36 8.60
C GLY A 7 -10.86 -19.07 8.77
N VAL A 8 -11.11 -18.37 7.67
CA VAL A 8 -11.71 -17.02 7.67
C VAL A 8 -12.96 -16.98 6.79
N SER A 9 -14.05 -16.47 7.35
CA SER A 9 -14.92 -15.40 6.78
C SER A 9 -16.14 -15.18 7.72
N PRO A 10 -16.70 -13.95 7.88
CA PRO A 10 -16.48 -12.76 7.07
C PRO A 10 -15.93 -11.53 7.83
N ASP A 11 -14.80 -11.03 7.33
CA ASP A 11 -14.80 -9.77 6.57
C ASP A 11 -15.58 -8.60 7.19
N PHE A 12 -14.98 -7.94 8.18
CA PHE A 12 -15.45 -6.65 8.64
C PHE A 12 -14.95 -5.55 7.70
N LYS A 13 -15.82 -4.57 7.40
CA LYS A 13 -15.53 -3.49 6.46
C LYS A 13 -15.28 -2.19 7.22
N TYR A 14 -14.08 -1.63 7.09
CA TYR A 14 -13.79 -0.27 7.56
C TYR A 14 -14.08 0.72 6.45
N SER A 15 -14.86 1.76 6.75
CA SER A 15 -14.95 2.93 5.88
C SER A 15 -13.60 3.63 5.82
N ILE A 16 -13.23 4.08 4.64
CA ILE A 16 -12.08 4.97 4.47
C ILE A 16 -12.60 6.39 4.69
N ASP A 17 -11.96 7.13 5.60
CA ASP A 17 -12.37 8.49 5.96
C ASP A 17 -12.38 9.41 4.72
N GLY A 18 -13.43 10.23 4.62
CA GLY A 18 -13.68 11.11 3.48
C GLY A 18 -14.35 10.46 2.25
N THR A 19 -14.62 9.14 2.28
CA THR A 19 -15.01 8.37 1.07
C THR A 19 -16.29 7.53 1.26
N ASN A 20 -16.85 7.04 0.14
CA ASN A 20 -17.89 5.98 0.14
C ASN A 20 -17.31 4.56 -0.03
N ARG A 21 -15.99 4.40 0.10
CA ARG A 21 -15.27 3.14 -0.09
C ARG A 21 -14.96 2.45 1.23
N THR A 22 -14.72 1.14 1.16
CA THR A 22 -14.43 0.31 2.33
C THR A 22 -13.24 -0.61 2.10
N ILE A 23 -12.51 -0.93 3.17
CA ILE A 23 -11.48 -1.97 3.21
C ILE A 23 -12.06 -3.18 3.94
N GLU A 24 -11.92 -4.35 3.32
CA GLU A 24 -12.34 -5.62 3.90
C GLU A 24 -11.20 -6.25 4.71
N VAL A 25 -11.47 -6.55 5.99
CA VAL A 25 -10.50 -7.08 6.93
C VAL A 25 -11.03 -8.36 7.57
N ALA A 26 -10.23 -9.41 7.49
CA ALA A 26 -10.50 -10.68 8.13
C ALA A 26 -10.21 -10.61 9.64
N THR A 27 -11.18 -11.01 10.48
CA THR A 27 -10.99 -11.14 11.93
C THR A 27 -11.81 -12.30 12.50
N THR A 28 -11.32 -12.91 13.57
CA THR A 28 -12.06 -13.90 14.37
C THR A 28 -12.59 -13.33 15.69
N ARG A 29 -12.32 -12.05 15.97
CA ARG A 29 -12.67 -11.36 17.21
C ARG A 29 -13.46 -10.10 16.91
N LEU A 30 -14.76 -10.26 16.66
CA LEU A 30 -15.65 -9.14 16.33
C LEU A 30 -15.80 -8.16 17.50
N GLU A 31 -15.68 -8.64 18.74
CA GLU A 31 -15.84 -7.82 19.94
C GLU A 31 -14.73 -6.78 20.13
N THR A 32 -13.56 -6.98 19.52
CA THR A 32 -12.41 -6.06 19.68
C THR A 32 -12.35 -4.97 18.63
N ILE A 33 -13.23 -4.99 17.61
CA ILE A 33 -13.19 -4.05 16.48
C ILE A 33 -13.29 -2.59 16.92
N LEU A 34 -14.11 -2.32 17.94
CA LEU A 34 -14.29 -0.97 18.48
C LEU A 34 -13.02 -0.40 19.15
N ALA A 35 -12.02 -1.24 19.41
CA ALA A 35 -10.74 -0.86 20.00
C ALA A 35 -9.59 -0.82 18.97
N ASP A 36 -9.89 -0.99 17.68
CA ASP A 36 -8.85 -0.98 16.65
C ASP A 36 -8.24 0.41 16.49
N SER A 37 -6.92 0.43 16.35
CA SER A 37 -6.12 1.66 16.18
C SER A 37 -5.42 1.72 14.83
N GLY A 38 -5.54 0.66 14.01
CA GLY A 38 -4.94 0.59 12.69
C GLY A 38 -5.16 -0.77 12.03
N ILE A 39 -4.91 -0.83 10.72
CA ILE A 39 -4.95 -2.06 9.92
C ILE A 39 -3.52 -2.36 9.46
N ALA A 40 -3.08 -3.60 9.62
CA ALA A 40 -1.77 -4.07 9.14
C ALA A 40 -1.95 -5.02 7.94
N PHE A 41 -1.07 -4.94 6.95
CA PHE A 41 -1.00 -5.88 5.83
C PHE A 41 0.45 -6.35 5.64
N SER A 42 0.65 -7.42 4.86
CA SER A 42 1.94 -8.13 4.75
C SER A 42 3.13 -7.26 4.30
N LEU A 43 2.86 -6.11 3.66
CA LEU A 43 3.88 -5.20 3.14
C LEU A 43 4.16 -3.99 4.07
N GLY A 44 3.65 -4.00 5.31
CA GLY A 44 3.93 -2.98 6.33
C GLY A 44 2.71 -2.12 6.69
N LEU A 45 2.95 -0.85 7.00
CA LEU A 45 1.92 0.18 7.16
C LEU A 45 1.91 1.06 5.90
N LEU A 46 0.74 1.26 5.30
CA LEU A 46 0.54 2.10 4.12
C LEU A 46 -0.65 3.00 4.42
N PHE A 47 -0.54 4.25 3.98
CA PHE A 47 -1.65 5.19 4.01
C PHE A 47 -2.58 4.88 2.84
N ILE A 48 -3.87 4.84 3.13
CA ILE A 48 -4.92 4.73 2.12
C ILE A 48 -5.56 6.10 2.01
N VAL A 49 -5.49 6.68 0.83
CA VAL A 49 -5.96 8.04 0.54
C VAL A 49 -6.99 7.99 -0.56
N GLU A 50 -8.05 8.79 -0.44
CA GLU A 50 -8.92 9.08 -1.56
C GLU A 50 -8.44 10.32 -2.29
N ASP A 51 -8.42 10.23 -3.61
CA ASP A 51 -8.14 11.35 -4.47
C ASP A 51 -8.92 11.20 -5.78
N SER A 52 -9.44 12.31 -6.30
CA SER A 52 -10.19 12.38 -7.56
C SER A 52 -9.36 11.98 -8.79
N TYR A 53 -8.04 11.92 -8.67
CA TYR A 53 -7.16 11.36 -9.70
C TYR A 53 -7.45 9.89 -10.01
N VAL A 54 -7.99 9.13 -9.05
CA VAL A 54 -8.29 7.71 -9.22
C VAL A 54 -9.73 7.53 -9.66
N ASP A 55 -9.91 7.07 -10.90
CA ASP A 55 -11.21 6.66 -11.43
C ASP A 55 -11.66 5.34 -10.76
N PRO A 56 -12.77 5.34 -10.01
CA PRO A 56 -13.27 4.13 -9.35
C PRO A 56 -13.78 3.07 -10.34
N GLU A 57 -14.13 3.43 -11.58
CA GLU A 57 -14.62 2.49 -12.60
C GLU A 57 -13.48 1.82 -13.38
N PHE A 58 -12.26 2.38 -13.29
CA PHE A 58 -11.09 1.82 -13.97
C PHE A 58 -10.36 0.78 -13.11
N GLY A 59 -10.20 -0.43 -13.65
CA GLY A 59 -9.50 -1.51 -12.96
C GLY A 59 -10.17 -1.93 -11.66
N THR A 60 -9.46 -1.86 -10.54
CA THR A 60 -10.00 -2.15 -9.20
C THR A 60 -10.50 -0.90 -8.46
N GLY A 61 -10.41 0.28 -9.08
CA GLY A 61 -10.65 1.56 -8.40
C GLY A 61 -9.60 1.91 -7.32
N MET A 62 -8.44 1.23 -7.34
CA MET A 62 -7.29 1.46 -6.47
C MET A 62 -6.01 1.47 -7.30
N VAL A 63 -5.09 2.38 -7.00
CA VAL A 63 -3.77 2.46 -7.62
C VAL A 63 -2.69 2.47 -6.55
N LYS A 64 -1.56 1.80 -6.78
CA LYS A 64 -0.39 1.95 -5.89
C LYS A 64 0.22 3.32 -6.12
N LEU A 65 0.71 3.96 -5.07
CA LEU A 65 1.47 5.20 -5.16
C LEU A 65 2.97 4.93 -5.02
N THR A 66 3.75 5.53 -5.91
CA THR A 66 5.21 5.50 -5.92
C THR A 66 5.76 6.90 -6.22
N PRO A 67 5.73 7.84 -5.24
CA PRO A 67 6.04 9.26 -5.47
C PRO A 67 7.41 9.53 -6.10
N ALA A 68 8.41 8.68 -5.85
CA ALA A 68 9.75 8.84 -6.44
C ALA A 68 9.85 8.40 -7.91
N HIS A 69 8.80 7.81 -8.48
CA HIS A 69 8.87 7.08 -9.75
C HIS A 69 7.75 7.39 -10.75
N ASP A 70 6.76 8.16 -10.34
CA ASP A 70 5.67 8.64 -11.21
C ASP A 70 5.28 10.07 -10.81
N LEU A 71 5.06 10.94 -11.80
CA LEU A 71 4.78 12.36 -11.56
C LEU A 71 3.40 12.59 -10.93
N ASN A 72 2.40 11.78 -11.29
CA ASN A 72 1.06 11.92 -10.70
C ASN A 72 1.09 11.44 -9.24
N ASP A 73 1.81 10.35 -8.98
CA ASP A 73 2.04 9.85 -7.62
C ASP A 73 2.81 10.86 -6.77
N TYR A 74 3.79 11.56 -7.35
CA TYR A 74 4.54 12.63 -6.67
C TYR A 74 3.61 13.75 -6.22
N ASN A 75 2.80 14.29 -7.14
CA ASN A 75 1.88 15.38 -6.83
C ASN A 75 0.84 15.00 -5.77
N LEU A 76 0.35 13.75 -5.81
CA LEU A 76 -0.55 13.23 -4.78
C LEU A 76 0.18 13.02 -3.45
N GLY A 77 1.40 12.47 -3.48
CA GLY A 77 2.26 12.30 -2.32
C GLY A 77 2.52 13.61 -1.60
N GLU A 78 2.84 14.69 -2.31
CA GLU A 78 3.03 16.02 -1.73
C GLU A 78 1.76 16.54 -1.03
N ARG A 79 0.57 16.38 -1.64
CA ARG A 79 -0.71 16.79 -1.02
C ARG A 79 -1.02 16.02 0.25
N GLN A 80 -0.62 14.75 0.32
CA GLN A 80 -0.89 13.82 1.42
C GLN A 80 0.30 13.70 2.38
N ASN A 81 1.38 14.46 2.16
CA ASN A 81 2.62 14.43 2.93
C ASN A 81 3.23 13.01 3.04
N LEU A 82 3.27 12.28 1.92
CA LEU A 82 3.87 10.94 1.80
C LEU A 82 5.36 11.02 1.50
N GLU A 83 6.12 10.03 1.97
CA GLU A 83 7.55 9.93 1.70
C GLU A 83 7.86 9.65 0.23
N CYS A 84 8.89 10.32 -0.29
CA CYS A 84 9.37 10.16 -1.66
C CYS A 84 10.64 9.30 -1.69
N ASN A 85 10.47 7.99 -1.50
CA ASN A 85 11.58 7.04 -1.38
C ASN A 85 12.03 6.51 -2.76
N ASN A 86 13.21 6.93 -3.22
CA ASN A 86 13.80 6.50 -4.49
C ASN A 86 14.59 5.18 -4.35
N ILE A 87 14.29 4.20 -5.21
CA ILE A 87 15.02 2.92 -5.27
C ILE A 87 16.03 2.81 -6.42
N LEU A 88 16.17 3.85 -7.26
CA LEU A 88 17.04 3.83 -8.44
C LEU A 88 18.26 4.73 -8.27
N ASN A 89 19.43 4.20 -8.60
CA ASN A 89 20.65 4.98 -8.81
C ASN A 89 20.61 5.73 -10.14
N GLU A 90 21.47 6.73 -10.31
CA GLU A 90 21.59 7.53 -11.55
C GLU A 90 21.93 6.66 -12.77
N ASP A 91 22.63 5.55 -12.58
CA ASP A 91 22.99 4.60 -13.63
C ASP A 91 21.85 3.61 -13.98
N GLY A 92 20.70 3.71 -13.29
CA GLY A 92 19.53 2.86 -13.47
C GLY A 92 19.59 1.49 -12.81
N THR A 93 20.57 1.22 -11.94
CA THR A 93 20.54 0.06 -11.02
C THR A 93 19.65 0.32 -9.81
N ILE A 94 19.18 -0.75 -9.19
CA ILE A 94 18.40 -0.70 -7.94
C ILE A 94 19.35 -0.56 -6.75
N ASN A 95 19.06 0.39 -5.85
CA ASN A 95 19.85 0.64 -4.64
C ASN A 95 19.41 -0.23 -3.45
N GLU A 96 20.03 -0.03 -2.29
CA GLU A 96 19.78 -0.78 -1.05
C GLU A 96 18.35 -0.62 -0.49
N ASN A 97 17.63 0.45 -0.84
CA ASN A 97 16.28 0.71 -0.32
C ASN A 97 15.25 -0.33 -0.80
N ALA A 98 15.51 -1.01 -1.92
CA ALA A 98 14.66 -2.10 -2.41
C ALA A 98 14.94 -3.45 -1.72
N GLY A 99 15.94 -3.50 -0.82
CA GLY A 99 16.35 -4.70 -0.13
C GLY A 99 17.28 -5.63 -0.93
N PRO A 100 17.85 -6.64 -0.25
CA PRO A 100 18.97 -7.42 -0.78
C PRO A 100 18.63 -8.29 -1.98
N MET A 101 17.34 -8.61 -2.18
CA MET A 101 16.92 -9.42 -3.34
C MET A 101 17.06 -8.66 -4.66
N PHE A 102 16.95 -7.33 -4.66
CA PHE A 102 16.92 -6.53 -5.88
C PHE A 102 18.13 -5.60 -6.04
N GLN A 103 18.85 -5.32 -4.95
CA GLN A 103 20.01 -4.43 -4.95
C GLN A 103 21.05 -4.83 -6.02
N GLY A 104 21.52 -3.84 -6.78
CA GLY A 104 22.51 -3.99 -7.85
C GLY A 104 21.95 -4.50 -9.18
N GLN A 105 20.69 -4.96 -9.22
CA GLN A 105 20.07 -5.37 -10.47
C GLN A 105 19.67 -4.16 -11.32
N LYS A 106 19.67 -4.31 -12.65
CA LYS A 106 18.98 -3.37 -13.54
C LYS A 106 17.47 -3.61 -13.45
N LYS A 107 16.68 -2.54 -13.63
CA LYS A 107 15.20 -2.60 -13.65
C LYS A 107 14.64 -3.71 -14.56
N SER A 108 15.27 -3.97 -15.70
CA SER A 108 14.84 -5.01 -16.65
C SER A 108 14.99 -6.43 -16.11
N THR A 109 15.96 -6.67 -15.23
CA THR A 109 16.23 -7.98 -14.63
C THR A 109 15.38 -8.23 -13.40
N ALA A 110 15.01 -7.16 -12.67
CA ALA A 110 14.18 -7.22 -11.48
C ALA A 110 12.66 -7.30 -11.77
N ARG A 111 12.25 -7.30 -13.05
CA ARG A 111 10.86 -7.34 -13.49
C ARG A 111 10.37 -8.74 -13.82
#